data_AF-A0A117N247-F1
#
_entry.id   AF-A0A117N247-F1
#
_cell.length_a   1.000
_cell.length_b   1.000
_cell.length_c   1.000
_cell.angle_alpha   90.00
_cell.angle_beta   90.00
_cell.angle_gamma   90.00
#
_symmetry.space_group_name_H-M   'P 1'
#
loop_
_entity.id
_entity.type
_entity.pdbx_description
1 polymer ?
#
loop_
_entity_poly.entity_id
_entity_poly.type
_entity_poly.pdbx_seq_one_letter_code
_entity_poly.pdbx_strand_id
1 'polypeptide(L)'
;MEKRRPTYDLEAIKRAFGSVDTLAITTSALRDAIGLGFDRAGIVEVIGSMTQKMFVKSMTTFADHRVWQDVYHVPARGILLYVKFQANVVTEFTVMAFKEK
;
A
#
# COMPACT_ATOMS: atom_id res chain seq x y z
N MET A 1 0.98 -6.15 -17.43
CA MET A 1 -0.05 -7.19 -17.23
C MET A 1 -0.73 -6.96 -15.88
N GLU A 2 -2.02 -7.29 -15.75
CA GLU A 2 -2.75 -7.22 -14.48
C GLU A 2 -3.58 -8.50 -14.22
N LYS A 3 -3.88 -8.77 -12.95
CA LYS A 3 -4.75 -9.88 -12.50
C LYS A 3 -5.68 -9.43 -11.39
N ARG A 4 -6.80 -10.14 -11.24
CA ARG A 4 -7.86 -9.89 -10.23
C ARG A 4 -7.73 -10.72 -8.96
N ARG A 5 -6.53 -11.20 -8.67
CA ARG A 5 -6.20 -11.85 -7.40
C ARG A 5 -4.98 -11.13 -6.79
N PRO A 6 -4.98 -10.88 -5.47
CA PRO A 6 -3.82 -10.31 -4.82
C PRO A 6 -2.61 -11.22 -5.01
N THR A 7 -1.43 -10.63 -5.18
CA THR A 7 -0.18 -11.38 -5.18
C THR A 7 0.28 -11.67 -3.76
N TYR A 8 0.00 -10.76 -2.84
CA TYR A 8 0.49 -10.80 -1.47
C TYR A 8 -0.66 -11.09 -0.50
N ASP A 9 -0.33 -11.77 0.60
CA ASP A 9 -1.27 -11.93 1.70
C ASP A 9 -1.45 -10.57 2.41
N LEU A 10 -2.70 -10.08 2.47
CA LEU A 10 -3.01 -8.81 3.13
C LEU A 10 -2.65 -8.83 4.61
N GLU A 11 -2.79 -9.97 5.28
CA GLU A 11 -2.42 -10.07 6.69
C GLU A 11 -0.89 -10.03 6.87
N ALA A 12 -0.12 -10.51 5.91
CA ALA A 12 1.33 -10.32 5.89
C ALA A 12 1.71 -8.85 5.69
N ILE A 13 1.04 -8.14 4.77
CA ILE A 13 1.21 -6.69 4.58
C ILE A 13 0.94 -5.94 5.88
N LYS A 14 -0.18 -6.23 6.55
CA LYS A 14 -0.56 -5.58 7.81
C LYS A 14 0.44 -5.84 8.94
N ARG A 15 0.95 -7.08 9.04
CA ARG A 15 2.00 -7.41 10.02
C ARG A 15 3.30 -6.66 9.75
N ALA A 16 3.76 -6.61 8.50
CA ALA A 16 4.98 -5.91 8.12
C ALA A 16 4.91 -4.40 8.45
N PHE A 17 3.75 -3.79 8.23
CA PHE A 17 3.52 -2.36 8.52
C PHE A 17 2.81 -2.12 9.85
N GLY A 18 2.93 -3.03 10.82
CA GLY A 18 2.22 -2.94 12.10
C GLY A 18 2.65 -1.79 13.01
N SER A 19 3.72 -1.07 12.67
CA SER A 19 4.22 0.07 13.45
C SER A 19 4.88 1.12 12.57
N VAL A 20 5.08 2.33 13.13
CA VAL A 20 5.79 3.43 12.45
C VAL A 20 7.24 3.05 12.15
N ASP A 21 7.88 2.30 13.04
CA ASP A 21 9.29 1.91 12.91
C ASP A 21 9.52 0.91 11.77
N THR A 22 8.50 0.10 11.45
CA THR A 22 8.55 -0.88 10.36
C THR A 22 7.92 -0.36 9.06
N LEU A 23 7.40 0.88 9.04
CA LEU A 23 6.77 1.47 7.86
C LEU A 23 7.81 1.82 6.78
N ALA A 24 7.99 0.91 5.83
CA ALA A 24 8.73 1.17 4.60
C ALA A 24 7.82 1.83 3.56
N ILE A 25 8.12 3.07 3.20
CA ILE A 25 7.33 3.89 2.27
C ILE A 25 8.25 4.72 1.38
N THR A 26 7.90 4.88 0.10
CA THR A 26 8.66 5.76 -0.80
C THR A 26 8.47 7.23 -0.44
N THR A 27 9.47 8.06 -0.75
CA THR A 27 9.40 9.51 -0.47
C THR A 27 8.20 10.18 -1.15
N SER A 28 7.83 9.75 -2.36
CA SER A 28 6.66 10.28 -3.06
C SER A 28 5.36 9.90 -2.36
N ALA A 29 5.18 8.62 -1.99
CA ALA A 29 3.98 8.19 -1.28
C ALA A 29 3.84 8.85 0.10
N LEU A 30 4.96 9.06 0.81
CA LEU A 30 4.94 9.77 2.08
C LEU A 30 4.55 11.25 1.90
N ARG A 31 5.06 11.93 0.87
CA ARG A 31 4.68 13.32 0.57
C ARG A 31 3.20 13.43 0.24
N ASP A 32 2.67 12.54 -0.58
CA ASP A 32 1.24 12.51 -0.93
C ASP A 32 0.38 12.28 0.33
N ALA A 33 0.76 11.32 1.17
CA ALA A 33 0.06 11.05 2.44
C ALA A 33 0.05 12.28 3.37
N ILE A 34 1.19 12.96 3.55
CA ILE A 34 1.29 14.18 4.35
C ILE A 34 0.42 15.29 3.76
N GLY A 35 0.39 15.44 2.43
CA GLY A 35 -0.47 16.40 1.74
C GLY A 35 -1.96 16.17 1.99
N LEU A 36 -2.36 14.93 2.28
CA LEU A 36 -3.71 14.53 2.65
C LEU A 36 -3.96 14.54 4.18
N GLY A 37 -2.99 15.00 4.97
CA GLY A 37 -3.08 15.07 6.43
C GLY A 37 -2.81 13.74 7.15
N PHE A 38 -2.19 12.77 6.49
CA PHE A 38 -1.73 11.52 7.12
C PHE A 38 -0.25 11.60 7.43
N ASP A 39 0.06 11.56 8.73
CA ASP A 39 1.42 11.28 9.21
C ASP A 39 1.70 9.77 9.16
N ARG A 40 2.90 9.35 9.57
CA ARG A 40 3.28 7.93 9.55
C ARG A 40 2.35 7.06 10.38
N ALA A 41 1.90 7.56 11.54
CA ALA A 41 0.96 6.82 12.39
C ALA A 41 -0.40 6.65 11.69
N GLY A 42 -0.91 7.70 11.05
CA GLY A 42 -2.13 7.63 10.25
C GLY A 42 -2.02 6.67 9.07
N ILE A 43 -0.85 6.57 8.41
CA ILE A 43 -0.62 5.58 7.34
C ILE A 43 -0.71 4.16 7.90
N VAL A 44 -0.05 3.89 9.03
CA VAL A 44 -0.11 2.57 9.70
C VAL A 44 -1.53 2.21 10.10
N GLU A 45 -2.29 3.16 10.66
CA GLU A 45 -3.70 2.98 11.02
C GLU A 45 -4.56 2.62 9.79
N VAL A 46 -4.37 3.35 8.68
CA VAL A 46 -5.08 3.07 7.42
C VAL A 46 -4.75 1.67 6.93
N ILE A 47 -3.47 1.27 6.90
CA ILE A 47 -3.06 -0.07 6.49
C ILE A 47 -3.68 -1.14 7.41
N GLY A 48 -3.66 -0.91 8.72
CA GLY A 48 -4.26 -1.80 9.71
C GLY A 48 -5.77 -2.01 9.53
N SER A 49 -6.48 -0.99 9.03
CA SER A 49 -7.93 -1.04 8.78
C SER A 49 -8.35 -1.78 7.50
N MET A 50 -7.38 -2.13 6.64
CA MET A 50 -7.66 -2.69 5.34
C MET A 50 -8.35 -4.06 5.40
N THR A 51 -9.20 -4.32 4.41
CA THR A 51 -9.85 -5.62 4.19
C THR A 51 -9.65 -6.12 2.77
N GLN A 52 -9.83 -7.42 2.54
CA GLN A 52 -9.70 -8.02 1.21
C GLN A 52 -10.68 -7.43 0.18
N LYS A 53 -11.85 -6.91 0.61
CA LYS A 53 -12.86 -6.28 -0.27
C LYS A 53 -12.36 -4.99 -0.92
N MET A 54 -11.34 -4.36 -0.33
CA MET A 54 -10.73 -3.13 -0.84
C MET A 54 -9.74 -3.40 -1.97
N PHE A 55 -9.40 -4.67 -2.24
CA PHE A 55 -8.50 -5.04 -3.32
C PHE A 55 -9.10 -4.70 -4.69
N VAL A 56 -8.28 -4.09 -5.53
CA VAL A 56 -8.67 -3.67 -6.89
C VAL A 56 -8.06 -4.61 -7.91
N LYS A 57 -6.74 -4.71 -7.89
CA LYS A 57 -5.96 -5.50 -8.84
C LYS A 57 -4.53 -5.67 -8.37
N SER A 58 -3.86 -6.65 -8.96
CA SER A 58 -2.42 -6.78 -8.90
C SER A 58 -1.87 -6.52 -10.29
N MET A 59 -0.86 -5.66 -10.40
CA MET A 59 -0.26 -5.28 -11.68
C MET A 59 1.26 -5.37 -11.62
N THR A 60 1.89 -5.77 -12.71
CA THR A 60 3.35 -5.75 -12.83
C THR A 60 3.82 -4.48 -13.54
N THR A 61 5.09 -4.12 -13.35
CA THR A 61 5.72 -3.03 -14.12
C THR A 61 6.15 -3.50 -15.51
N PHE A 62 6.33 -2.57 -16.45
CA PHE A 62 6.90 -2.91 -17.77
C PHE A 62 8.39 -3.24 -17.68
N ALA A 63 9.11 -2.61 -16.76
CA ALA A 63 10.55 -2.80 -16.57
C ALA A 63 10.88 -4.20 -16.02
N ASP A 64 10.03 -4.73 -15.14
CA ASP A 64 10.14 -6.09 -14.63
C ASP A 64 8.76 -6.72 -14.43
N HIS A 65 8.51 -7.81 -15.15
CA HIS A 65 7.26 -8.58 -15.12
C HIS A 65 7.16 -9.53 -13.91
N ARG A 66 8.22 -9.65 -13.12
CA ARG A 66 8.28 -10.45 -11.88
C ARG A 66 7.86 -9.63 -10.66
N VAL A 67 7.92 -8.30 -10.75
CA VAL A 67 7.61 -7.38 -9.66
C VAL A 67 6.13 -6.99 -9.71
N TRP A 68 5.36 -7.53 -8.78
CA TRP A 68 3.93 -7.26 -8.66
C TRP A 68 3.63 -6.13 -7.68
N GLN A 69 2.60 -5.36 -7.97
CA GLN A 69 2.07 -4.32 -7.11
C GLN A 69 0.59 -4.60 -6.84
N ASP A 70 0.24 -4.82 -5.58
CA ASP A 70 -1.15 -4.96 -5.17
C ASP A 70 -1.74 -3.58 -4.90
N VAL A 71 -2.90 -3.33 -5.50
CA VAL A 71 -3.60 -2.04 -5.49
C VAL A 71 -4.89 -2.17 -4.70
N TYR A 72 -5.12 -1.23 -3.79
CA TYR A 72 -6.31 -1.16 -2.95
C TYR A 72 -6.97 0.22 -3.03
N HIS A 73 -8.29 0.24 -2.88
CA HIS A 73 -9.06 1.46 -2.60
C HIS A 73 -9.53 1.42 -1.14
N VAL A 74 -8.97 2.29 -0.30
CA VAL A 74 -9.16 2.26 1.15
C VAL A 74 -9.91 3.52 1.59
N PRO A 75 -11.17 3.41 2.05
CA PRO A 75 -11.89 4.54 2.64
C PRO A 75 -11.22 4.96 3.94
N ALA A 76 -10.87 6.25 4.07
CA ALA A 76 -10.30 6.80 5.29
C ALA A 76 -10.63 8.29 5.40
N ARG A 77 -11.04 8.76 6.58
CA ARG A 77 -11.29 10.19 6.86
C ARG A 77 -12.18 10.90 5.81
N GLY A 78 -13.18 10.20 5.28
CA GLY A 78 -14.12 10.74 4.29
C GLY A 78 -13.62 10.77 2.84
N ILE A 79 -12.40 10.33 2.57
CA ILE A 79 -11.84 10.20 1.21
C ILE A 79 -11.58 8.73 0.85
N LEU A 80 -11.45 8.45 -0.45
CA LEU A 80 -11.09 7.12 -0.96
C LEU A 80 -9.63 7.12 -1.39
N LEU A 81 -8.79 6.41 -0.66
CA LEU A 81 -7.36 6.35 -0.93
C LEU A 81 -7.02 5.28 -1.96
N TYR A 82 -6.12 5.60 -2.86
CA TYR A 82 -5.42 4.68 -3.73
C TYR A 82 -4.09 4.28 -3.11
N VAL A 83 -4.00 3.02 -2.66
CA VAL A 83 -2.81 2.49 -1.97
C VAL A 83 -2.18 1.36 -2.76
N LYS A 84 -0.85 1.38 -2.91
CA LYS A 84 -0.08 0.34 -3.62
C LYS A 84 1.00 -0.28 -2.74
N PHE A 85 1.10 -1.61 -2.78
CA PHE A 85 2.15 -2.36 -2.09
C PHE A 85 2.98 -3.17 -3.08
N GLN A 86 4.28 -3.26 -2.82
CA GLN A 86 5.22 -4.09 -3.56
C GLN A 86 6.09 -4.85 -2.56
N ALA A 87 6.41 -6.11 -2.84
CA ALA A 87 7.46 -6.80 -2.08
C ALA A 87 8.83 -6.13 -2.33
N ASN A 88 9.68 -6.13 -1.32
CA ASN A 88 11.01 -5.56 -1.39
C ASN A 88 12.05 -6.59 -0.89
N VAL A 89 13.33 -6.38 -1.22
CA VAL A 89 14.43 -7.28 -0.83
C VAL A 89 14.95 -6.94 0.56
N VAL A 90 14.96 -5.65 0.91
CA VAL A 90 15.46 -5.16 2.22
C VAL A 90 14.36 -5.19 3.29
N THR A 91 13.13 -4.89 2.89
CA THR A 91 11.93 -4.92 3.74
C THR A 91 10.95 -5.93 3.15
N GLU A 92 10.09 -6.53 3.97
CA GLU A 92 9.11 -7.50 3.44
C GLU A 92 8.21 -6.86 2.37
N PHE A 93 7.77 -5.62 2.61
CA PHE A 93 6.96 -4.83 1.68
C PHE A 93 7.40 -3.35 1.67
N THR A 94 6.98 -2.62 0.65
CA THR A 94 7.07 -1.15 0.55
C THR A 94 5.75 -0.56 0.06
N VAL A 95 5.29 0.53 0.69
CA VAL A 95 4.19 1.36 0.21
C VAL A 95 4.67 2.24 -0.94
N MET A 96 4.13 2.00 -2.13
CA MET A 96 4.54 2.66 -3.38
C MET A 96 3.69 3.88 -3.73
N ALA A 97 2.43 3.91 -3.28
CA ALA A 97 1.51 5.02 -3.49
C ALA A 97 0.52 5.09 -2.33
N PHE A 98 0.18 6.32 -1.93
CA PHE A 98 -0.84 6.63 -0.94
C PHE A 98 -1.42 8.01 -1.29
N LYS A 99 -2.49 8.04 -2.08
CA LYS A 99 -3.05 9.28 -2.62
C LYS A 99 -4.57 9.22 -2.73
N GLU A 100 -5.23 10.34 -2.85
CA GLU A 100 -6.67 10.38 -3.13
C GLU A 100 -6.94 9.78 -4.52
N LYS A 101 -8.02 9.01 -4.63
CA LYS A 101 -8.42 8.34 -5.88
C LYS A 101 -9.19 9.27 -6.80
#